data_AF-T2I7J6-F1
#
_entry.id   AF-T2I7J6-F1
#
_cell.length_a   1.000
_cell.length_b   1.000
_cell.length_c   1.000
_cell.angle_alpha   90.00
_cell.angle_beta   90.00
_cell.angle_gamma   90.00
#
_symmetry.space_group_name_H-M   'P 1'
#
loop_
_entity.id
_entity.type
_entity.pdbx_description
1 polymer ?
#
loop_
_entity_poly.entity_id
_entity_poly.type
_entity_poly.pdbx_seq_one_letter_code
_entity_poly.pdbx_strand_id
1 'polypeptide(L)'
;MCRAVYQKAKELYGDQEGSHATPSEVAVTQFVYPESIKNASLSPDVNSGYPIYGASDFRSHYPDGRMGSNPALATPEHGEQLYNLAVKELSESYLKFAQAD
;
A
#
# COMPACT_ATOMS: atom_id res chain seq x y z
N MET A 1 -3.78 -8.15 12.12
CA MET A 1 -3.78 -7.42 10.82
C MET A 1 -4.75 -6.27 10.96
N CYS A 2 -4.38 -5.05 10.56
CA CYS A 2 -5.25 -3.87 10.67
C CYS A 2 -6.41 -3.97 9.69
N ARG A 3 -7.56 -4.46 10.15
CA ARG A 3 -8.70 -4.72 9.27
C ARG A 3 -9.29 -3.42 8.74
N ALA A 4 -9.25 -2.34 9.52
CA ALA A 4 -9.79 -1.06 9.10
C ALA A 4 -8.98 -0.45 7.93
N VAL A 5 -7.65 -0.59 7.96
CA VAL A 5 -6.75 -0.13 6.88
C VAL A 5 -7.06 -0.89 5.59
N TYR A 6 -7.16 -2.23 5.66
CA TYR A 6 -7.49 -3.05 4.49
C TYR A 6 -8.85 -2.69 3.88
N GLN A 7 -9.88 -2.53 4.72
CA GLN A 7 -11.21 -2.15 4.27
C GLN A 7 -11.21 -0.78 3.59
N LYS A 8 -10.49 0.19 4.17
CA LYS A 8 -10.36 1.53 3.61
C LYS A 8 -9.62 1.54 2.27
N ALA A 9 -8.51 0.79 2.16
CA ALA A 9 -7.78 0.64 0.90
C ALA A 9 -8.67 0.01 -0.19
N LYS A 10 -9.45 -1.02 0.15
CA LYS A 10 -10.41 -1.63 -0.79
C LYS A 10 -11.50 -0.66 -1.25
N GLU A 11 -12.02 0.18 -0.35
CA GLU A 11 -13.00 1.23 -0.69
C GLU A 11 -12.42 2.29 -1.64
N LEU A 12 -11.15 2.67 -1.43
CA LEU A 12 -10.50 3.71 -2.22
C LEU A 12 -10.03 3.21 -3.59
N TYR A 13 -9.53 1.98 -3.67
CA TYR A 13 -8.76 1.51 -4.83
C TYR A 13 -9.33 0.26 -5.50
N GLY A 14 -10.27 -0.43 -4.86
CA GLY A 14 -10.88 -1.66 -5.40
C GLY A 14 -9.83 -2.70 -5.79
N ASP A 15 -9.95 -3.22 -7.01
CA ASP A 15 -9.03 -4.23 -7.56
C ASP A 15 -7.67 -3.66 -7.99
N GLN A 16 -7.45 -2.35 -7.88
CA GLN A 16 -6.20 -1.67 -8.25
C GLN A 16 -5.26 -1.44 -7.04
N GLU A 17 -5.61 -1.96 -5.86
CA GLU A 17 -4.70 -1.96 -4.70
C GLU A 17 -3.44 -2.78 -4.98
N GLY A 18 -3.61 -4.00 -5.53
CA GLY A 18 -2.49 -4.89 -5.82
C GLY A 18 -1.81 -5.46 -4.57
N SER A 19 -0.51 -5.75 -4.69
CA SER A 19 0.28 -6.42 -3.63
C SER A 19 1.64 -5.78 -3.36
N HIS A 20 2.14 -4.91 -4.25
CA HIS A 20 3.40 -4.18 -4.06
C HIS A 20 3.43 -2.91 -4.89
N ALA A 21 4.05 -1.85 -4.36
CA ALA A 21 3.89 -0.47 -4.82
C ALA A 21 2.40 -0.08 -4.84
N THR A 22 1.67 -0.44 -3.78
CA THR A 22 0.22 -0.24 -3.69
C THR A 22 -0.11 1.25 -3.57
N PRO A 23 -1.28 1.70 -4.07
CA PRO A 23 -1.70 3.07 -3.83
C PRO A 23 -1.84 3.41 -2.35
N SER A 24 -2.20 2.45 -1.48
CA SER A 24 -2.30 2.69 -0.04
C SER A 24 -0.95 3.01 0.64
N GLU A 25 0.11 2.25 0.35
CA GLU A 25 1.44 2.51 0.94
C GLU A 25 2.08 3.78 0.36
N VAL A 26 1.87 4.03 -0.94
CA VAL A 26 2.31 5.26 -1.60
C VAL A 26 1.57 6.45 -1.00
N ALA A 27 0.25 6.38 -0.80
CA ALA A 27 -0.53 7.45 -0.20
C ALA A 27 -0.02 7.84 1.21
N VAL A 28 0.25 6.85 2.07
CA VAL A 28 0.85 7.08 3.40
C VAL A 28 2.21 7.77 3.27
N THR A 29 3.03 7.35 2.31
CA THR A 29 4.34 7.99 2.07
C THR A 29 4.18 9.43 1.60
N GLN A 30 3.23 9.72 0.71
CA GLN A 30 2.94 11.08 0.24
C GLN A 30 2.40 11.98 1.37
N PHE A 31 1.63 11.42 2.31
CA PHE A 31 1.17 12.14 3.50
C PHE A 31 2.33 12.54 4.42
N VAL A 32 3.25 11.60 4.70
CA VAL A 32 4.38 11.84 5.62
C VAL A 32 5.47 12.71 4.98
N TYR A 33 5.69 12.54 3.67
CA TYR A 33 6.76 13.21 2.90
C TYR A 33 6.20 13.89 1.63
N PRO A 34 5.37 14.95 1.77
CA PRO A 34 4.72 15.60 0.64
C PRO A 34 5.70 16.25 -0.34
N GLU A 35 6.89 16.64 0.13
CA GLU A 35 7.97 17.17 -0.72
C GLU A 35 8.61 16.10 -1.62
N SER A 36 8.37 14.82 -1.33
CA SER A 36 8.96 13.68 -2.02
C SER A 36 8.04 13.01 -3.03
N ILE A 37 6.84 13.56 -3.27
CA ILE A 37 5.87 13.07 -4.26
C ILE A 37 6.52 13.00 -5.65
N LYS A 38 6.39 11.84 -6.30
CA LYS A 38 6.99 11.58 -7.62
C LYS A 38 5.97 11.76 -8.73
N ASN A 39 6.41 12.37 -9.82
CA ASN A 39 5.68 12.40 -11.09
C ASN A 39 6.43 11.52 -12.08
N ALA A 40 5.89 10.33 -12.36
CA ALA A 40 6.46 9.37 -13.31
C ALA A 40 5.35 8.75 -14.15
N SER A 41 5.67 8.41 -15.40
CA SER A 41 4.76 7.64 -16.24
C SER A 41 4.76 6.18 -15.78
N LEU A 42 3.57 5.61 -15.61
CA LEU A 42 3.37 4.20 -15.31
C LEU A 42 2.79 3.51 -16.53
N SER A 43 3.25 2.29 -16.80
CA SER A 43 2.63 1.44 -17.83
C SER A 43 1.14 1.20 -17.49
N PRO A 44 0.22 1.30 -18.46
CA PRO A 44 -1.18 0.95 -18.22
C PRO A 44 -1.33 -0.55 -17.86
N ASP A 45 -0.49 -1.40 -18.44
CA ASP A 45 -0.45 -2.83 -18.11
C ASP A 45 0.38 -3.05 -16.84
N VAL A 46 -0.20 -3.79 -15.89
CA VAL A 46 0.45 -4.19 -14.64
C VAL A 46 0.25 -5.69 -14.41
N ASN A 47 1.34 -6.42 -14.26
CA ASN A 47 1.32 -7.85 -14.03
C ASN A 47 0.87 -8.16 -12.59
N SER A 48 0.13 -9.24 -12.39
CA SER A 48 -0.39 -9.67 -11.08
C SER A 48 -0.37 -11.20 -10.95
N GLY A 49 -0.48 -11.70 -9.73
CA GLY A 49 -0.72 -13.13 -9.46
C GLY A 49 0.48 -14.09 -9.58
N TYR A 50 1.65 -13.63 -10.02
CA TYR A 50 2.86 -14.45 -10.03
C TYR A 50 3.41 -14.69 -8.60
N PRO A 51 4.05 -15.84 -8.35
CA PRO A 51 4.76 -16.10 -7.09
C PRO A 51 6.04 -15.24 -6.98
N ILE A 52 6.53 -15.06 -5.74
CA ILE A 52 7.76 -14.32 -5.45
C ILE A 52 8.91 -15.31 -5.20
N TYR A 53 9.95 -15.25 -6.04
CA TYR A 53 11.17 -16.06 -5.89
C TYR A 53 12.44 -15.19 -5.87
N GLY A 54 13.42 -15.46 -6.75
CA GLY A 54 14.67 -14.70 -6.83
C GLY A 54 14.52 -13.38 -7.58
N ALA A 55 15.47 -12.46 -7.41
CA ALA A 55 15.38 -11.12 -7.98
C ALA A 55 15.24 -11.09 -9.53
N SER A 56 15.97 -11.96 -10.24
CA SER A 56 15.86 -12.05 -11.71
C SER A 56 14.48 -12.53 -12.17
N ASP A 57 13.92 -13.50 -11.45
CA ASP A 57 12.58 -14.04 -11.70
C ASP A 57 11.50 -12.99 -11.39
N PHE A 58 11.62 -12.31 -10.24
CA PHE A 58 10.75 -11.20 -9.87
C PHE A 58 10.73 -10.11 -10.95
N ARG A 59 11.89 -9.67 -11.44
CA ARG A 59 11.97 -8.66 -12.51
C ARG A 59 11.39 -9.15 -13.84
N SER A 60 11.50 -10.44 -14.13
CA SER A 60 10.87 -11.04 -15.31
C SER A 60 9.35 -11.00 -15.22
N HIS A 61 8.79 -11.23 -14.02
CA HIS A 61 7.35 -11.17 -13.79
C HIS A 61 6.81 -9.75 -13.59
N TYR A 62 7.59 -8.86 -12.96
CA TYR A 62 7.20 -7.50 -12.60
C TYR A 62 8.26 -6.49 -13.07
N PRO A 63 8.29 -6.13 -14.37
CA PRO A 63 9.39 -5.37 -14.94
C PRO A 63 9.60 -3.96 -14.37
N ASP A 64 8.52 -3.29 -13.96
CA ASP A 64 8.54 -1.99 -13.29
C ASP A 64 8.42 -2.10 -11.75
N GLY A 65 8.44 -3.33 -11.23
CA GLY A 65 8.31 -3.65 -9.81
C GLY A 65 6.89 -3.69 -9.27
N ARG A 66 5.88 -3.17 -9.97
CA ARG A 66 4.49 -3.20 -9.47
C ARG A 66 3.91 -4.61 -9.54
N MET A 67 3.11 -4.97 -8.53
CA MET A 67 2.38 -6.23 -8.49
C MET A 67 0.87 -5.95 -8.45
N GLY A 68 0.22 -5.88 -9.61
CA GLY A 68 -1.22 -5.64 -9.75
C GLY A 68 -1.72 -4.28 -9.22
N SER A 69 -0.83 -3.33 -8.97
CA SER A 69 -1.12 -2.07 -8.27
C SER A 69 -1.15 -0.88 -9.21
N ASN A 70 -2.02 0.09 -8.90
CA ASN A 70 -2.05 1.40 -9.53
C ASN A 70 -1.73 2.54 -8.53
N PRO A 71 -0.45 2.82 -8.26
CA PRO A 71 -0.06 3.87 -7.31
C PRO A 71 -0.39 5.29 -7.78
N ALA A 72 -0.84 5.50 -9.03
CA ALA A 72 -1.28 6.81 -9.50
C ALA A 72 -2.60 7.28 -8.82
N LEU A 73 -3.32 6.39 -8.14
CA LEU A 73 -4.53 6.71 -7.37
C LEU A 73 -4.22 7.25 -5.96
N ALA A 74 -2.95 7.19 -5.53
CA ALA A 74 -2.54 7.67 -4.22
C ALA A 74 -2.65 9.19 -4.12
N THR A 75 -3.15 9.67 -2.98
CA THR A 75 -3.10 11.09 -2.60
C THR A 75 -2.67 11.22 -1.14
N PRO A 76 -2.08 12.35 -0.71
CA PRO A 76 -1.77 12.60 0.70
C PRO A 76 -2.99 12.49 1.63
N GLU A 77 -4.18 12.90 1.17
CA GLU A 77 -5.42 12.84 1.96
C GLU A 77 -5.86 11.39 2.21
N HIS A 78 -5.71 10.51 1.21
CA HIS A 78 -5.88 9.07 1.42
C HIS A 78 -4.87 8.54 2.44
N GLY A 79 -3.62 9.02 2.36
CA GLY A 79 -2.54 8.66 3.28
C GLY A 79 -2.84 9.02 4.73
N GLU A 80 -3.36 10.22 4.98
CA GLU A 80 -3.80 10.66 6.32
C GLU A 80 -4.87 9.74 6.89
N GLN A 81 -5.88 9.39 6.09
CA GLN A 81 -6.96 8.49 6.50
C GLN A 81 -6.42 7.11 6.90
N LEU A 82 -5.54 6.54 6.07
CA LEU A 82 -4.91 5.24 6.32
C LEU A 82 -3.98 5.27 7.54
N TYR A 83 -3.18 6.33 7.67
CA TYR A 83 -2.29 6.56 8.81
C TYR A 83 -3.08 6.59 10.13
N ASN A 84 -4.15 7.38 10.20
CA ASN A 84 -4.98 7.50 11.41
C ASN A 84 -5.65 6.17 11.80
N LEU A 85 -6.12 5.39 10.82
CA LEU A 85 -6.67 4.05 11.05
C LEU A 85 -5.60 3.08 11.58
N ALA A 86 -4.41 3.08 10.98
CA ALA A 86 -3.30 2.25 11.42
C ALA A 86 -2.86 2.59 12.85
N VAL A 87 -2.62 3.88 13.15
CA VAL A 87 -2.24 4.35 14.49
C VAL A 87 -3.26 3.91 15.52
N LYS A 88 -4.55 4.12 15.25
CA LYS A 88 -5.62 3.74 16.17
C LYS A 88 -5.65 2.23 16.45
N GLU A 89 -5.75 1.41 15.41
CA GLU A 89 -5.95 -0.04 15.55
C GLU A 89 -4.69 -0.73 16.13
N LEU A 90 -3.49 -0.28 15.73
CA LEU A 90 -2.23 -0.81 16.27
C LEU A 90 -2.00 -0.38 17.71
N SER A 91 -2.35 0.84 18.09
CA SER A 91 -2.25 1.28 19.50
C SER A 91 -3.16 0.45 20.40
N GLU A 92 -4.41 0.24 19.99
CA GLU A 92 -5.36 -0.61 20.71
C GLU A 92 -4.86 -2.07 20.80
N SER A 93 -4.32 -2.63 19.70
CA SER A 93 -3.77 -3.98 19.68
C SER A 93 -2.54 -4.11 20.57
N TYR A 94 -1.65 -3.12 20.56
CA TYR A 94 -0.45 -3.09 21.38
C TYR A 94 -0.79 -3.03 22.87
N LEU A 95 -1.72 -2.16 23.28
CA LEU A 95 -2.15 -2.07 24.68
C LEU A 95 -2.77 -3.38 25.17
N LYS A 96 -3.59 -4.05 24.35
CA LYS A 96 -4.14 -5.37 24.68
C LYS A 96 -3.05 -6.42 24.85
N PHE A 97 -2.04 -6.41 23.97
CA PHE A 97 -0.90 -7.31 24.07
C PHE A 97 -0.07 -7.05 25.33
N ALA A 98 0.23 -5.79 25.64
CA ALA A 98 1.03 -5.41 26.80
C ALA A 98 0.33 -5.67 28.15
N GLN A 99 -1.00 -5.79 28.14
CA GLN A 99 -1.83 -6.11 29.31
C GLN A 99 -2.22 -7.59 29.38
N ALA A 100 -1.80 -8.41 28.41
CA ALA A 100 -2.05 -9.84 28.44
C ALA A 100 -1.06 -10.52 29.39
N ASP A 101 -1.56 -11.40 30.26
CA ASP A 101 -0.76 -12.25 31.15
C ASP A 101 0.04 -13.32 30.37
#